data_AF-A0A382WSJ9-F1
#
_entry.id   AF-A0A382WSJ9-F1
#
_cell.length_a   1.000
_cell.length_b   1.000
_cell.length_c   1.000
_cell.angle_alpha   90.00
_cell.angle_beta   90.00
_cell.angle_gamma   90.00
#
_symmetry.space_group_name_H-M   'P 1'
#
loop_
_entity.id
_entity.type
_entity.pdbx_description
1 polymer ?
#
loop_
_entity_poly.entity_id
_entity_poly.type
_entity_poly.pdbx_seq_one_letter_code
_entity_poly.pdbx_strand_id
1 'polypeptide(L)'
;MPLSAPAERKPIHARQIDCRGYQREDGLWDIEAHLTDVKSYEIESYWRGKVVPGKPVHDMWVRLTVDDDLCIQAIETAFDETPYETCSNVAKNFQAIVGLR
;
A
#
# COMPACT_ATOMS: atom_id res chain seq x y z
N MET A 1 15.07 -19.79 3.28
CA MET A 1 14.52 -21.01 2.66
C MET A 1 14.55 -20.82 1.15
N PRO A 2 15.31 -21.61 0.36
CA PRO A 2 15.23 -21.50 -1.09
C PRO A 2 14.00 -22.24 -1.62
N LEU A 3 13.25 -21.60 -2.51
CA LEU A 3 12.21 -22.25 -3.29
C LEU A 3 12.84 -23.22 -4.31
N SER A 4 12.08 -24.20 -4.79
CA SER A 4 12.49 -25.05 -5.90
C SER A 4 12.75 -24.23 -7.16
N ALA A 5 13.51 -24.80 -8.11
CA ALA A 5 13.75 -24.16 -9.40
C ALA A 5 12.42 -23.86 -10.10
N PRO A 6 12.21 -22.63 -10.59
CA PRO A 6 10.98 -22.27 -11.28
C PRO A 6 10.98 -22.72 -12.74
N ALA A 7 9.78 -22.84 -13.32
CA ALA A 7 9.62 -22.87 -14.77
C ALA A 7 10.06 -21.53 -15.40
N GLU A 8 10.34 -21.55 -16.71
CA GLU A 8 10.64 -20.34 -17.47
C GLU A 8 9.52 -19.30 -17.37
N ARG A 9 9.88 -18.04 -17.14
CA ARG A 9 8.94 -16.95 -16.89
C ARG A 9 9.57 -15.59 -17.18
N LYS A 10 8.73 -14.59 -17.39
CA LYS A 10 9.14 -13.18 -17.51
C LYS A 10 8.63 -12.39 -16.30
N PRO A 11 9.38 -11.41 -15.78
CA PRO A 11 8.86 -10.50 -14.78
C PRO A 11 7.80 -9.61 -15.43
N ILE A 12 6.58 -9.61 -14.93
CA ILE A 12 5.46 -8.80 -15.47
C ILE A 12 5.06 -7.70 -14.48
N HIS A 13 5.20 -7.97 -13.18
CA HIS A 13 4.75 -7.10 -12.10
C HIS A 13 5.55 -7.36 -10.83
N ALA A 14 5.86 -6.31 -10.09
CA ALA A 14 6.41 -6.37 -8.75
C ALA A 14 5.52 -5.55 -7.82
N ARG A 15 4.99 -6.19 -6.78
CA ARG A 15 4.35 -5.53 -5.64
C ARG A 15 5.28 -5.66 -4.45
N GLN A 16 5.61 -4.55 -3.82
CA GLN A 16 6.39 -4.51 -2.58
C GLN A 16 5.55 -3.82 -1.52
N ILE A 17 5.55 -4.40 -0.32
CA ILE A 17 4.91 -3.84 0.86
C ILE A 17 5.95 -3.89 1.98
N ASP A 18 6.35 -2.72 2.47
CA ASP A 18 7.21 -2.59 3.64
C ASP A 18 6.35 -2.15 4.81
N CYS A 19 6.35 -2.94 5.89
CA CYS A 19 5.59 -2.63 7.10
C CYS A 19 6.56 -2.49 8.29
N ARG A 20 6.40 -1.42 9.06
CA ARG A 20 7.21 -1.13 10.25
C ARG A 20 6.30 -0.86 11.44
N GLY A 21 6.54 -1.60 12.52
CA GLY A 21 5.84 -1.41 13.78
C GLY A 21 6.64 -0.54 14.74
N TYR A 22 5.96 0.38 15.41
CA TYR A 22 6.52 1.30 16.38
C TYR A 22 5.67 1.30 17.64
N GLN A 23 6.30 1.13 18.80
CA GLN A 23 5.64 1.39 20.07
C GLN A 23 5.72 2.88 20.36
N ARG A 24 4.59 3.51 20.70
CA ARG A 24 4.51 4.92 21.05
C ARG A 24 4.70 5.12 22.55
N GLU A 25 5.08 6.34 22.94
CA GLU A 25 5.24 6.72 24.35
C GLU A 25 3.92 6.73 25.13
N ASP A 26 2.78 6.86 24.45
CA ASP A 26 1.44 6.81 25.05
C ASP A 26 0.88 5.39 25.20
N GLY A 27 1.68 4.36 24.88
CA GLY A 27 1.30 2.96 25.01
C GLY A 27 0.54 2.39 23.81
N LEU A 28 0.27 3.19 22.76
CA LEU A 28 -0.28 2.70 21.51
C LEU A 28 0.82 2.18 20.56
N TRP A 29 0.41 1.59 19.46
CA TRP A 29 1.29 1.06 18.42
C TRP A 29 0.95 1.70 17.08
N ASP A 30 1.96 2.16 16.36
CA ASP A 30 1.81 2.54 14.96
C ASP A 30 2.38 1.45 14.05
N ILE A 31 1.60 1.09 13.02
CA ILE A 31 2.06 0.25 11.90
C ILE A 31 2.06 1.14 10.67
N GLU A 32 3.26 1.48 10.20
CA GLU A 32 3.44 2.20 8.94
C GLU A 32 3.69 1.22 7.81
N ALA A 33 2.88 1.31 6.76
CA ALA A 33 2.99 0.48 5.57
C ALA A 33 3.19 1.36 4.34
N HIS A 34 4.18 1.01 3.52
CA HIS A 34 4.40 1.57 2.19
C HIS A 34 4.20 0.49 1.13
N LEU A 35 3.30 0.74 0.18
CA LEU A 35 3.02 -0.16 -0.93
C LEU A 35 3.45 0.47 -2.25
N THR A 36 4.25 -0.25 -3.02
CA THR A 36 4.55 0.08 -4.41
C THR A 36 4.21 -1.07 -5.35
N ASP A 37 3.66 -0.72 -6.51
CA ASP A 37 3.31 -1.64 -7.58
C ASP A 37 3.95 -1.21 -8.89
N VAL A 38 4.94 -1.95 -9.38
CA VAL A 38 5.64 -1.61 -10.62
C VAL A 38 5.38 -2.66 -11.69
N LYS A 39 5.29 -2.22 -12.94
CA LYS A 39 5.08 -3.10 -14.11
C LYS A 39 6.30 -3.01 -15.01
N SER A 40 6.63 -4.13 -15.64
CA SER A 40 7.78 -4.24 -16.55
C SER A 40 7.44 -3.88 -18.00
N TYR A 41 6.18 -3.51 -18.26
CA TYR A 41 5.64 -3.14 -19.56
C TYR A 41 4.80 -1.88 -19.42
N GLU A 42 4.63 -1.16 -20.53
CA GLU A 42 3.81 0.06 -20.58
C GLU A 42 2.34 -0.28 -20.35
N ILE A 43 1.67 0.51 -19.51
CA ILE A 43 0.23 0.44 -19.31
C ILE A 43 -0.42 1.69 -19.90
N GLU A 44 -1.42 1.46 -20.75
CA GLU A 44 -2.37 2.51 -21.11
C GLU A 44 -3.42 2.66 -20.01
N SER A 45 -3.55 3.87 -19.48
CA SER A 45 -4.52 4.26 -18.48
C SER A 45 -5.27 5.47 -18.99
N TYR A 46 -6.61 5.41 -18.94
CA TYR A 46 -7.44 6.56 -19.31
C TYR A 46 -7.17 7.77 -18.41
N TRP A 47 -6.85 7.53 -17.13
CA TRP A 47 -6.57 8.56 -16.14
C TRP A 47 -5.14 9.11 -16.25
N ARG A 48 -4.14 8.23 -16.42
CA ARG A 48 -2.71 8.59 -16.37
C ARG A 48 -2.04 8.69 -17.75
N GLY A 49 -2.78 8.46 -18.83
CA GLY A 49 -2.19 8.28 -20.15
C GLY A 49 -1.31 7.04 -20.18
N LYS A 50 -0.02 7.19 -20.49
CA LYS A 50 0.93 6.07 -20.55
C LYS A 50 1.75 5.98 -19.27
N VAL A 51 1.67 4.85 -18.58
CA VAL A 51 2.54 4.51 -17.45
C VAL A 51 3.69 3.65 -17.97
N VAL A 52 4.88 4.24 -18.05
CA VAL A 52 6.08 3.56 -18.56
C VAL A 52 6.62 2.51 -17.57
N PRO A 53 7.34 1.48 -18.06
CA PRO A 53 7.98 0.50 -17.19
C PRO A 53 8.84 1.15 -16.10
N GLY A 54 8.80 0.59 -14.89
CA GLY A 54 9.56 1.12 -13.75
C GLY A 54 8.84 2.22 -12.95
N LYS A 55 7.75 2.79 -13.47
CA LYS A 55 6.91 3.74 -12.70
C LYS A 55 5.86 3.00 -11.86
N PRO A 56 5.60 3.42 -10.61
CA PRO A 56 4.55 2.83 -9.81
C PRO A 56 3.15 3.08 -10.39
N VAL A 57 2.36 2.01 -10.44
CA VAL A 57 0.91 2.02 -10.62
C VAL A 57 0.22 2.44 -9.33
N HIS A 58 0.71 1.91 -8.20
CA HIS A 58 0.36 2.33 -6.86
C HIS A 58 1.63 2.77 -6.14
N ASP A 59 1.54 3.90 -5.44
CA ASP A 59 2.51 4.36 -4.46
C ASP A 59 1.70 4.94 -3.32
N MET A 60 1.56 4.15 -2.24
CA MET A 60 0.55 4.39 -1.20
C MET A 60 1.14 4.15 0.18
N TRP A 61 0.72 4.98 1.12
CA TRP A 61 1.11 4.93 2.52
C TRP A 61 -0.11 4.73 3.40
N VAL A 62 0.05 3.94 4.44
CA VAL A 62 -0.91 3.81 5.54
C VAL A 62 -0.15 3.89 6.86
N ARG A 63 -0.66 4.65 7.83
CA ARG A 63 -0.30 4.52 9.24
C ARG A 63 -1.53 4.08 10.00
N LEU A 64 -1.47 2.93 10.64
CA LEU A 64 -2.52 2.40 11.49
C LEU A 64 -2.08 2.51 12.95
N THR A 65 -2.85 3.20 13.78
CA THR A 65 -2.63 3.23 15.23
C THR A 65 -3.56 2.22 15.89
N VAL A 66 -3.02 1.32 16.71
CA VAL A 66 -3.78 0.32 17.48
C VAL A 66 -3.38 0.32 18.95
N ASP A 67 -4.27 -0.17 19.82
CA ASP A 67 -3.93 -0.50 21.21
C ASP A 67 -3.46 -1.96 21.36
N ASP A 68 -3.18 -2.37 22.60
CA ASP A 68 -2.74 -3.74 22.93
C ASP A 68 -3.78 -4.82 22.62
N ASP A 69 -5.06 -4.45 22.50
CA ASP A 69 -6.16 -5.35 22.11
C ASP A 69 -6.38 -5.39 20.59
N LEU A 70 -5.51 -4.72 19.82
CA LEU A 70 -5.58 -4.52 18.37
C LEU A 70 -6.82 -3.74 17.91
N CYS A 71 -7.44 -2.96 18.79
CA CYS A 71 -8.49 -2.03 18.39
C CYS A 71 -7.87 -0.84 17.66
N ILE A 72 -8.43 -0.50 16.51
CA ILE A 72 -7.94 0.59 15.67
C ILE A 72 -8.33 1.93 16.30
N GLN A 73 -7.33 2.66 16.78
CA GLN A 73 -7.52 3.97 17.39
C GLN A 73 -7.48 5.11 16.36
N ALA A 74 -6.67 4.95 15.31
CA ALA A 74 -6.59 5.91 14.22
C ALA A 74 -6.06 5.27 12.93
N ILE A 75 -6.34 5.91 11.80
CA ILE A 75 -5.74 5.57 10.52
C ILE A 75 -5.45 6.84 9.70
N GLU A 76 -4.27 6.90 9.12
CA GLU A 76 -3.88 7.89 8.12
C GLU A 76 -3.52 7.16 6.82
N THR A 77 -3.85 7.78 5.67
CA THR A 77 -3.54 7.23 4.35
C THR A 77 -3.07 8.33 3.42
N ALA A 78 -2.03 8.06 2.63
CA ALA A 78 -1.59 8.93 1.55
C ALA A 78 -1.40 8.13 0.25
N PHE A 79 -1.61 8.77 -0.89
CA PHE A 79 -1.61 8.13 -2.20
C PHE A 79 -0.84 9.03 -3.18
N ASP A 80 0.43 8.73 -3.40
CA ASP A 80 1.29 9.48 -4.32
C ASP A 80 1.00 9.09 -5.78
N GLU A 81 0.74 7.80 -6.03
CA GLU A 81 0.35 7.28 -7.34
C GLU A 81 -0.84 6.32 -7.20
N THR A 82 -1.85 6.49 -8.07
CA THR A 82 -3.04 5.63 -8.09
C THR A 82 -3.43 5.26 -9.52
N PRO A 83 -4.03 4.08 -9.76
CA PRO A 83 -4.38 3.66 -11.11
C PRO A 83 -5.58 4.41 -11.70
N TYR A 84 -6.48 4.93 -10.85
CA TYR A 84 -7.76 5.50 -11.25
C TYR A 84 -8.05 6.82 -10.53
N GLU A 85 -8.77 7.72 -11.20
CA GLU A 85 -9.16 9.03 -10.67
C GLU A 85 -9.92 8.93 -9.34
N THR A 86 -10.81 7.95 -9.23
CA THR A 86 -11.67 7.75 -8.06
C THR A 86 -10.90 7.36 -6.79
N CYS A 87 -9.67 6.87 -6.92
CA CYS A 87 -8.87 6.43 -5.78
C CYS A 87 -8.58 7.56 -4.79
N SER A 88 -8.48 8.80 -5.26
CA SER A 88 -8.29 10.00 -4.42
C SER A 88 -9.38 10.18 -3.37
N ASN A 89 -10.63 9.77 -3.67
CA ASN A 89 -11.76 9.90 -2.77
C ASN A 89 -11.88 8.77 -1.73
N VAL A 90 -11.15 7.66 -1.92
CA VAL A 90 -11.25 6.47 -1.05
C VAL A 90 -10.54 6.68 0.28
N ALA A 91 -9.57 7.60 0.37
CA ALA A 91 -8.83 7.92 1.59
C ALA A 91 -9.75 8.14 2.81
N LYS A 92 -10.87 8.83 2.62
CA LYS A 92 -11.85 9.11 3.69
C LYS A 92 -12.60 7.86 4.16
N ASN A 93 -12.82 6.89 3.28
CA ASN A 93 -13.56 5.68 3.62
C ASN A 93 -12.79 4.82 4.62
N PHE A 94 -11.46 4.92 4.66
CA PHE A 94 -10.66 4.21 5.64
C PHE A 94 -10.99 4.62 7.07
N GLN A 95 -11.52 5.83 7.32
CA GLN A 95 -11.95 6.23 8.66
C GLN A 95 -13.08 5.34 9.23
N ALA A 96 -13.81 4.63 8.37
CA ALA A 96 -14.87 3.72 8.80
C ALA A 96 -14.35 2.51 9.62
N ILE A 97 -13.04 2.25 9.61
CA ILE A 97 -12.44 1.14 10.37
C ILE A 97 -11.97 1.57 11.77
N VAL A 98 -11.96 2.86 12.09
CA VAL A 98 -11.61 3.33 13.44
C VAL A 98 -12.63 2.78 14.44
N GLY A 99 -12.14 2.16 15.50
CA GLY A 99 -12.92 1.44 16.51
C GLY A 99 -13.20 -0.04 16.17
N LEU A 100 -12.76 -0.54 15.01
CA LEU A 100 -12.84 -1.95 14.67
C LEU A 100 -11.58 -2.73 15.11
N ARG A 101 -11.67 -4.06 15.06
CA ARG A 101 -10.60 -5.02 15.35
C ARG A 101 -10.53 -6.08 14.26
#